data_AF-A0A426QX20-F1
#
_entry.id   AF-A0A426QX20-F1
#
_cell.length_a   1.000
_cell.length_b   1.000
_cell.length_c   1.000
_cell.angle_alpha   90.00
_cell.angle_beta   90.00
_cell.angle_gamma   90.00
#
_symmetry.space_group_name_H-M   'P 1'
#
loop_
_entity.id
_entity.type
_entity.pdbx_description
1 polymer ?
#
loop_
_entity_poly.entity_id
_entity_poly.type
_entity_poly.pdbx_seq_one_letter_code
_entity_poly.pdbx_strand_id
1 'polypeptide(L)'
;MSDLTLPMESTFDALQRSDGTWSARDLMAHLGYDRWENFESAIDRARLTAENQGHRFNDLFRGVTEKSGGRPRFDYRMTRFACYLVAMNGDPRKPEIAAAQSYFAIKTREAETATPALTPAEQMARGLMAAQELLAAKDDRIAELEPKAEAYDEFLDSDGYYSMQAAAAVLGYGQNILFRECRRAGILQGNNLPYRRYIHHFDIKMGTRLNRAGETVPTFTTKVRPSGLDFLRKKLAAAEVNA
;
A
#
# COMPACT_ATOMS: atom_id res chain seq x y z
N MET A 1 -27.53 -22.79 -11.88
CA MET A 1 -28.05 -21.54 -11.30
C MET A 1 -27.38 -20.44 -12.09
N SER A 2 -28.14 -19.71 -12.91
CA SER A 2 -27.56 -18.65 -13.74
C SER A 2 -27.00 -17.55 -12.84
N ASP A 3 -25.70 -17.26 -12.99
CA ASP A 3 -25.08 -16.10 -12.37
C ASP A 3 -25.84 -14.84 -12.79
N LEU A 4 -26.53 -14.24 -11.84
CA LEU A 4 -27.20 -12.96 -11.98
C LEU A 4 -26.11 -11.88 -12.01
N THR A 5 -25.52 -11.65 -13.18
CA THR A 5 -24.57 -10.55 -13.40
C THR A 5 -25.30 -9.21 -13.29
N LEU A 6 -24.83 -8.34 -12.40
CA LEU A 6 -25.39 -7.00 -12.16
C LEU A 6 -25.25 -6.12 -13.43
N PRO A 7 -26.33 -5.74 -14.11
CA PRO A 7 -26.25 -4.88 -15.30
C PRO A 7 -26.31 -3.38 -14.98
N MET A 8 -26.44 -3.02 -13.69
CA MET A 8 -26.56 -1.62 -13.26
C MET A 8 -25.40 -1.24 -12.33
N GLU A 9 -24.31 -0.78 -12.92
CA GLU A 9 -23.47 0.21 -12.24
C GLU A 9 -24.36 1.43 -11.90
N SER A 10 -24.16 2.03 -10.73
CA SER A 10 -25.13 2.87 -10.03
C SER A 10 -25.61 4.11 -10.80
N THR A 11 -26.57 3.93 -11.71
CA THR A 11 -27.26 5.01 -12.44
C THR A 11 -27.91 6.01 -11.49
N PHE A 12 -28.32 5.54 -10.31
CA PHE A 12 -28.85 6.41 -9.26
C PHE A 12 -27.78 7.38 -8.76
N ASP A 13 -26.55 6.97 -8.52
CA ASP A 13 -25.53 7.89 -8.00
C ASP A 13 -25.16 8.98 -8.99
N ALA A 14 -25.19 8.67 -10.29
CA ALA A 14 -24.95 9.65 -11.35
C ALA A 14 -26.03 10.77 -11.40
N LEU A 15 -27.25 10.48 -10.93
CA LEU A 15 -28.36 11.45 -10.90
C LEU A 15 -28.42 12.27 -9.61
N GLN A 16 -27.51 12.02 -8.68
CA GLN A 16 -27.48 12.76 -7.43
C GLN A 16 -27.09 14.22 -7.71
N ARG A 17 -27.93 15.15 -7.24
CA ARG A 17 -27.62 16.58 -7.29
C ARG A 17 -26.65 16.94 -6.17
N SER A 18 -26.02 18.11 -6.28
CA SER A 18 -25.01 18.58 -5.30
C SER A 18 -25.53 18.70 -3.86
N ASP A 19 -26.85 18.80 -3.69
CA ASP A 19 -27.54 18.84 -2.38
C ASP A 19 -27.83 17.44 -1.81
N GLY A 20 -27.38 16.38 -2.48
CA GLY A 20 -27.60 15.00 -2.09
C GLY A 20 -28.99 14.46 -2.42
N THR A 21 -29.81 15.22 -3.16
CA THR A 21 -31.18 14.83 -3.55
C THR A 21 -31.27 14.41 -5.02
N TRP A 22 -32.38 13.77 -5.36
CA TRP A 22 -32.73 13.40 -6.73
C TRP A 22 -33.98 14.13 -7.19
N SER A 23 -34.06 14.40 -8.50
CA SER A 23 -35.29 14.87 -9.12
C SER A 23 -36.14 13.69 -9.58
N ALA A 24 -37.43 13.76 -9.31
CA ALA A 24 -38.40 12.81 -9.82
C ALA A 24 -38.50 12.87 -11.35
N ARG A 25 -38.37 14.06 -11.95
CA ARG A 25 -38.32 14.20 -13.43
C ARG A 25 -37.11 13.53 -14.06
N ASP A 26 -35.94 13.67 -13.45
CA ASP A 26 -34.72 13.04 -13.98
C ASP A 26 -34.79 11.51 -13.79
N LEU A 27 -35.29 11.05 -12.64
CA LEU A 27 -35.46 9.63 -12.36
C LEU A 27 -36.52 8.95 -13.25
N MET A 28 -37.61 9.65 -13.54
CA MET A 28 -38.71 9.17 -14.40
C MET A 28 -38.19 8.61 -15.73
N ALA A 29 -37.32 9.35 -16.41
CA ALA A 29 -36.74 8.94 -17.69
C ALA A 29 -35.88 7.68 -17.56
N HIS A 30 -35.10 7.56 -16.47
CA HIS A 30 -34.23 6.41 -16.21
C HIS A 30 -34.98 5.15 -15.82
N LEU A 31 -36.20 5.29 -15.29
CA LEU A 31 -37.09 4.18 -14.97
C LEU A 31 -38.07 3.86 -16.11
N GLY A 32 -37.82 4.41 -17.31
CA GLY A 32 -38.57 4.10 -18.53
C GLY A 32 -39.97 4.70 -18.58
N TYR A 33 -40.27 5.76 -17.84
CA TYR A 33 -41.56 6.44 -17.89
C TYR A 33 -41.52 7.65 -18.82
N ASP A 34 -42.38 7.65 -19.84
CA ASP A 34 -42.46 8.76 -20.81
C ASP A 34 -43.44 9.85 -20.39
N ARG A 35 -44.43 9.50 -19.55
CA ARG A 35 -45.52 10.40 -19.11
C ARG A 35 -45.53 10.56 -17.59
N TRP A 36 -45.72 11.80 -17.13
CA TRP A 36 -45.66 12.15 -15.71
C TRP A 36 -46.72 11.42 -14.91
N GLU A 37 -47.93 11.33 -15.43
CA GLU A 37 -49.10 10.75 -14.77
C GLU A 37 -48.86 9.28 -14.42
N ASN A 38 -48.14 8.56 -15.28
CA ASN A 38 -47.76 7.17 -15.05
C ASN A 38 -46.69 7.05 -13.96
N PHE A 39 -45.77 8.01 -13.91
CA PHE A 39 -44.72 8.04 -12.90
C PHE A 39 -45.24 8.49 -11.53
N GLU A 40 -46.16 9.46 -11.51
CA GLU A 40 -46.88 9.90 -10.32
C GLU A 40 -47.63 8.74 -9.68
N SER A 41 -48.24 7.86 -10.48
CA SER A 41 -48.84 6.62 -9.98
C SER A 41 -47.83 5.66 -9.31
N ALA A 42 -46.55 5.68 -9.69
CA ALA A 42 -45.49 4.92 -9.00
C ALA A 42 -45.04 5.62 -7.72
N ILE A 43 -44.97 6.96 -7.73
CA ILE A 43 -44.71 7.77 -6.53
C ILE A 43 -45.82 7.57 -5.49
N ASP A 44 -47.08 7.50 -5.89
CA ASP A 44 -48.21 7.26 -4.97
C ASP A 44 -48.14 5.88 -4.33
N ARG A 45 -47.73 4.85 -5.07
CA ARG A 45 -47.46 3.52 -4.50
C ARG A 45 -46.30 3.57 -3.51
N ALA A 46 -45.21 4.24 -3.87
CA ALA A 46 -44.06 4.43 -2.98
C ALA A 46 -44.42 5.22 -1.70
N ARG A 47 -45.31 6.22 -1.82
CA ARG A 47 -45.87 6.97 -0.69
C ARG A 47 -46.62 6.05 0.27
N LEU A 48 -47.53 5.22 -0.23
CA LEU A 48 -48.27 4.27 0.60
C LEU A 48 -47.32 3.31 1.32
N THR A 49 -46.28 2.82 0.65
CA THR A 49 -45.24 2.00 1.29
C THR A 49 -44.52 2.76 2.39
N ALA A 50 -44.10 3.99 2.15
CA ALA A 50 -43.41 4.83 3.14
C ALA A 50 -44.29 5.08 4.38
N GLU A 51 -45.55 5.45 4.17
CA GLU A 51 -46.52 5.71 5.26
C GLU A 51 -46.77 4.44 6.09
N ASN A 52 -46.91 3.28 5.43
CA ASN A 52 -47.05 1.98 6.11
C ASN A 52 -45.80 1.57 6.90
N GLN A 53 -44.62 2.06 6.51
CA GLN A 53 -43.36 1.87 7.25
C GLN A 53 -43.14 2.92 8.34
N GLY A 54 -44.10 3.83 8.56
CA GLY A 54 -44.04 4.88 9.58
C GLY A 54 -43.26 6.13 9.15
N HIS A 55 -42.87 6.24 7.88
CA HIS A 55 -42.22 7.44 7.35
C HIS A 55 -43.25 8.48 6.89
N ARG A 56 -42.96 9.77 7.12
CA ARG A 56 -43.79 10.86 6.58
C ARG A 56 -43.41 11.12 5.14
N PHE A 57 -44.40 11.19 4.25
CA PHE A 57 -44.17 11.44 2.82
C PHE A 57 -43.30 12.67 2.55
N ASN A 58 -43.60 13.80 3.20
CA ASN A 58 -42.88 15.06 2.97
C ASN A 58 -41.40 15.06 3.41
N ASP A 59 -40.99 14.12 4.26
CA ASP A 59 -39.59 13.96 4.68
C ASP A 59 -38.78 13.27 3.57
N LEU A 60 -39.44 12.47 2.74
CA LEU A 60 -38.83 11.68 1.68
C LEU A 60 -39.03 12.30 0.30
N PHE A 61 -40.17 12.95 0.06
CA PHE A 61 -40.61 13.57 -1.19
C PHE A 61 -40.99 15.02 -0.94
N ARG A 62 -40.09 15.95 -1.28
CA ARG A 62 -40.35 17.38 -1.16
C ARG A 62 -40.81 17.94 -2.51
N GLY A 63 -42.07 18.31 -2.60
CA GLY A 63 -42.62 18.97 -3.80
C GLY A 63 -41.89 20.29 -4.09
N VAL A 64 -41.46 20.47 -5.33
CA VAL A 64 -40.82 21.69 -5.83
C VAL A 64 -41.41 22.09 -7.18
N THR A 65 -41.35 23.38 -7.48
CA THR A 65 -41.68 23.88 -8.81
C THR A 65 -40.40 24.31 -9.50
N GLU A 66 -40.03 23.61 -10.57
CA GLU A 66 -38.86 23.97 -11.37
C GLU A 66 -39.26 24.95 -12.47
N LYS A 67 -38.49 26.03 -12.60
CA LYS A 67 -38.58 26.98 -13.73
C LYS A 67 -37.42 26.72 -14.69
N SER A 68 -37.63 25.87 -15.68
CA SER A 68 -36.65 25.60 -16.74
C SER A 68 -37.00 26.38 -18.01
N GLY A 69 -36.75 27.70 -18.04
CA GLY A 69 -36.86 28.56 -19.22
C GLY A 69 -38.25 28.67 -19.91
N GLY A 70 -39.23 27.87 -19.48
CA GLY A 70 -40.59 27.79 -20.00
C GLY A 70 -41.62 27.68 -18.88
N ARG A 71 -42.77 27.04 -19.15
CA ARG A 71 -43.84 26.90 -18.15
C ARG A 71 -43.31 26.17 -16.91
N PRO A 72 -43.54 26.71 -15.69
CA PRO A 72 -43.12 26.03 -14.47
C PRO A 72 -43.70 24.61 -14.41
N ARG A 73 -42.85 23.63 -14.09
CA ARG A 73 -43.23 22.22 -13.95
C ARG A 73 -43.12 21.78 -12.50
N PHE A 74 -44.06 20.97 -12.06
CA PHE A 74 -43.99 20.33 -10.76
C PHE A 74 -43.02 19.15 -10.79
N ASP A 75 -42.27 18.98 -9.71
CA ASP A 75 -41.28 17.93 -9.51
C ASP A 75 -41.18 17.60 -8.01
N TYR A 76 -40.54 16.48 -7.67
CA TYR A 76 -40.16 16.14 -6.30
C TYR A 76 -38.65 16.12 -6.15
N ARG A 77 -38.17 16.72 -5.07
CA ARG A 77 -36.85 16.40 -4.52
C ARG A 77 -36.98 15.19 -3.61
N MET A 78 -36.27 14.13 -3.96
CA MET A 78 -36.35 12.84 -3.30
C MET A 78 -35.05 12.53 -2.57
N THR A 79 -35.18 11.88 -1.41
CA THR A 79 -34.05 11.22 -0.76
C THR A 79 -33.66 9.96 -1.53
N ARG A 80 -32.46 9.41 -1.25
CA ARG A 80 -32.06 8.10 -1.81
C ARG A 80 -33.09 7.01 -1.50
N PHE A 81 -33.62 7.03 -0.28
CA PHE A 81 -34.62 6.06 0.15
C PHE A 81 -35.93 6.19 -0.63
N ALA A 82 -36.42 7.41 -0.88
CA ALA A 82 -37.57 7.64 -1.76
C ALA A 82 -37.36 7.06 -3.17
N CYS A 83 -36.17 7.24 -3.74
CA CYS A 83 -35.84 6.70 -5.07
C CYS A 83 -35.94 5.17 -5.11
N TYR A 84 -35.47 4.49 -4.05
CA TYR A 84 -35.59 3.04 -3.93
C TYR A 84 -37.05 2.59 -3.80
N LEU A 85 -37.85 3.27 -2.99
CA LEU A 85 -39.28 2.97 -2.87
C LEU A 85 -40.01 3.12 -4.21
N VAL A 86 -39.69 4.15 -4.99
CA VAL A 86 -40.26 4.34 -6.35
C VAL A 86 -39.86 3.20 -7.29
N ALA A 87 -38.59 2.80 -7.29
CA ALA A 87 -38.12 1.69 -8.12
C ALA A 87 -38.76 0.35 -7.71
N MET A 88 -38.84 0.06 -6.40
CA MET A 88 -39.44 -1.17 -5.87
C MET A 88 -40.94 -1.26 -6.18
N ASN A 89 -41.65 -0.14 -6.16
CA ASN A 89 -43.10 -0.05 -6.38
C ASN A 89 -43.48 0.39 -7.81
N GLY A 90 -42.54 0.40 -8.75
CA GLY A 90 -42.79 0.77 -10.15
C GLY A 90 -43.61 -0.26 -10.92
N ASP A 91 -43.94 0.02 -12.19
CA ASP A 91 -44.60 -0.95 -13.08
C ASP A 91 -43.60 -2.05 -13.49
N PRO A 92 -43.81 -3.32 -13.06
CA PRO A 92 -42.89 -4.42 -13.35
C PRO A 92 -42.87 -4.81 -14.83
N ARG A 93 -43.78 -4.28 -15.67
CA ARG A 93 -43.75 -4.47 -17.13
C ARG A 93 -42.64 -3.67 -17.80
N LYS A 94 -42.05 -2.69 -17.10
CA LYS A 94 -40.93 -1.89 -17.60
C LYS A 94 -39.59 -2.60 -17.35
N PRO A 95 -38.76 -2.83 -18.37
CA PRO A 95 -37.46 -3.48 -18.21
C PRO A 95 -36.56 -2.81 -17.17
N GLU A 96 -36.60 -1.48 -17.08
CA GLU A 96 -35.80 -0.67 -16.15
C GLU A 96 -36.20 -0.93 -14.69
N ILE A 97 -37.51 -1.07 -14.43
CA ILE A 97 -38.03 -1.46 -13.10
C ILE A 97 -37.63 -2.89 -12.76
N ALA A 98 -37.77 -3.83 -13.70
CA ALA A 98 -37.36 -5.22 -13.48
C ALA A 98 -35.85 -5.35 -13.22
N ALA A 99 -35.03 -4.55 -13.91
CA ALA A 99 -33.59 -4.48 -13.68
C ALA A 99 -33.26 -3.93 -12.28
N ALA A 100 -33.91 -2.86 -11.85
CA ALA A 100 -33.74 -2.31 -10.51
C ALA A 100 -34.16 -3.31 -9.42
N GLN A 101 -35.29 -4.01 -9.60
CA GLN A 101 -35.72 -5.07 -8.67
C GLN A 101 -34.74 -6.24 -8.60
N SER A 102 -34.19 -6.66 -9.75
CA SER A 102 -33.16 -7.70 -9.81
C SER A 102 -31.89 -7.26 -9.08
N TYR A 103 -31.45 -6.02 -9.29
CA TYR A 103 -30.33 -5.43 -8.56
C TYR A 103 -30.57 -5.46 -7.05
N PHE A 104 -31.73 -5.03 -6.57
CA PHE A 104 -32.05 -5.08 -5.14
C PHE A 104 -32.09 -6.51 -4.60
N ALA A 105 -32.64 -7.47 -5.34
CA ALA A 105 -32.64 -8.88 -4.92
C ALA A 105 -31.21 -9.42 -4.75
N ILE A 106 -30.31 -9.11 -5.69
CA ILE A 106 -28.90 -9.51 -5.62
C ILE A 106 -28.21 -8.81 -4.45
N LYS A 107 -28.41 -7.49 -4.27
CA LYS A 107 -27.80 -6.74 -3.16
C LYS A 107 -28.28 -7.17 -1.79
N THR A 108 -29.56 -7.50 -1.65
CA THR A 108 -30.08 -8.10 -0.43
C THR A 108 -29.44 -9.46 -0.17
N ARG A 109 -29.29 -10.30 -1.20
CA ARG A 109 -28.61 -11.59 -1.06
C ARG A 109 -27.13 -11.45 -0.68
N GLU A 110 -26.42 -10.51 -1.28
CA GLU A 110 -25.04 -10.16 -0.92
C GLU A 110 -24.97 -9.72 0.55
N ALA A 111 -25.89 -8.86 1.00
CA ALA A 111 -25.91 -8.38 2.39
C ALA A 111 -26.28 -9.48 3.40
N GLU A 112 -27.21 -10.38 3.06
CA GLU A 112 -27.57 -11.55 3.89
C GLU A 112 -26.43 -12.57 4.02
N THR A 113 -25.61 -12.70 2.97
CA THR A 113 -24.48 -13.63 2.93
C THR A 113 -23.16 -12.99 3.33
N ALA A 114 -23.12 -11.66 3.46
CA ALA A 114 -21.97 -10.93 3.93
C ALA A 114 -21.61 -11.41 5.34
N THR A 115 -20.36 -11.82 5.50
CA THR A 115 -19.85 -12.14 6.84
C THR A 115 -19.83 -10.84 7.64
N PRO A 116 -20.35 -10.84 8.88
CA PRO A 116 -20.30 -9.65 9.73
C PRO A 116 -18.85 -9.19 9.85
N ALA A 117 -18.65 -7.87 9.86
CA ALA A 117 -17.34 -7.30 10.09
C ALA A 117 -16.80 -7.82 11.43
N LEU A 118 -15.52 -8.19 11.45
CA LEU A 118 -14.83 -8.60 12.67
C LEU A 118 -14.98 -7.51 13.73
N THR A 119 -15.26 -7.91 14.96
CA THR A 119 -15.22 -7.01 16.11
C THR A 119 -13.83 -6.42 16.29
N PRO A 120 -13.68 -5.25 16.95
CA PRO A 120 -12.36 -4.67 17.21
C PRO A 120 -11.40 -5.65 17.91
N ALA A 121 -11.92 -6.51 18.78
CA ALA A 121 -11.14 -7.54 19.46
C ALA A 121 -10.62 -8.61 18.50
N GLU A 122 -11.46 -9.11 17.59
CA GLU A 122 -11.06 -10.10 16.58
C GLU A 122 -10.06 -9.52 15.58
N GLN A 123 -10.21 -8.24 15.21
CA GLN A 123 -9.23 -7.54 14.37
C GLN A 123 -7.86 -7.47 15.05
N MET A 124 -7.83 -7.12 16.34
CA MET A 124 -6.59 -7.11 17.13
C MET A 124 -5.97 -8.50 17.26
N ALA A 125 -6.77 -9.53 17.54
CA ALA A 125 -6.28 -10.91 17.64
C ALA A 125 -5.62 -11.36 16.32
N ARG A 126 -6.24 -11.06 15.18
CA ARG A 126 -5.66 -11.34 13.85
C ARG A 126 -4.36 -10.57 13.61
N GLY A 127 -4.32 -9.30 14.01
CA GLY A 127 -3.11 -8.47 13.93
C GLY A 127 -1.96 -9.04 14.78
N LEU A 128 -2.28 -9.52 15.99
CA LEU A 128 -1.30 -10.13 16.89
C LEU A 128 -0.73 -11.43 16.29
N MET A 129 -1.57 -12.30 15.74
CA MET A 129 -1.10 -13.54 15.10
C MET A 129 -0.18 -13.25 13.92
N ALA A 130 -0.54 -12.30 13.05
CA ALA A 130 0.31 -11.90 11.92
C ALA A 130 1.65 -11.31 12.39
N ALA A 131 1.66 -10.55 13.49
CA ALA A 131 2.88 -10.03 14.07
C ALA A 131 3.76 -11.14 14.67
N GLN A 132 3.15 -12.15 15.32
CA GLN A 132 3.85 -13.31 15.85
C GLN A 132 4.51 -14.14 14.75
N GLU A 133 3.80 -14.40 13.65
CA GLU A 133 4.36 -15.10 12.49
C GLU A 133 5.56 -14.35 11.88
N LEU A 134 5.46 -13.02 11.79
CA LEU A 134 6.54 -12.18 11.29
C LEU A 134 7.76 -12.20 12.21
N LEU A 135 7.56 -12.19 13.54
CA LEU A 135 8.63 -12.30 14.51
C LEU A 135 9.33 -13.65 14.40
N ALA A 136 8.57 -14.75 14.34
CA ALA A 136 9.13 -16.09 14.17
C ALA A 136 10.01 -16.17 12.91
N ALA A 137 9.53 -15.65 11.78
CA ALA A 137 10.30 -15.62 10.53
C ALA A 137 11.58 -14.77 10.63
N LYS A 138 11.59 -13.71 11.45
CA LYS A 138 12.80 -12.90 11.70
C LYS A 138 13.78 -13.59 12.63
N ASP A 139 13.29 -14.27 13.66
CA ASP A 139 14.12 -15.01 14.61
C ASP A 139 14.85 -16.16 13.90
N ASP A 140 14.16 -16.88 13.01
CA ASP A 140 14.79 -17.89 12.14
C ASP A 140 15.91 -17.29 11.29
N ARG A 141 15.69 -16.09 10.73
CA ARG A 141 16.71 -15.40 9.94
C ARG A 141 17.89 -14.93 10.78
N ILE A 142 17.66 -14.52 12.03
CA ILE A 142 18.74 -14.15 12.95
C ILE A 142 19.55 -15.39 13.30
N ALA A 143 18.91 -16.51 13.64
CA ALA A 143 19.58 -17.77 13.95
C ALA A 143 20.46 -18.30 12.80
N GLU A 144 20.06 -18.09 11.54
CA GLU A 144 20.90 -18.41 10.37
C GLU A 144 22.14 -17.50 10.23
N LEU A 145 22.02 -16.24 10.65
CA LEU A 145 23.05 -15.22 10.46
C LEU A 145 24.02 -15.14 11.64
N GLU A 146 23.60 -15.53 12.84
CA GLU A 146 24.39 -15.54 14.07
C GLU A 146 25.74 -16.28 13.92
N PRO A 147 25.82 -17.52 13.41
CA PRO A 147 27.11 -18.19 13.23
C PRO A 147 28.00 -17.52 12.16
N LYS A 148 27.40 -16.79 11.21
CA LYS A 148 28.16 -16.01 10.22
C LYS A 148 28.71 -14.73 10.82
N ALA A 149 27.98 -14.09 11.74
CA ALA A 149 28.44 -12.92 12.47
C ALA A 149 29.56 -13.30 13.46
N GLU A 150 29.41 -14.39 14.21
CA GLU A 150 30.43 -14.91 15.11
C GLU A 150 31.73 -15.28 14.36
N ALA A 151 31.60 -15.94 13.21
CA ALA A 151 32.76 -16.24 12.36
C ALA A 151 33.48 -14.98 11.86
N TYR A 152 32.81 -13.82 11.77
CA TYR A 152 33.48 -12.56 11.45
C TYR A 152 34.22 -11.97 12.67
N ASP A 153 33.62 -12.05 13.86
CA ASP A 153 34.25 -11.53 15.08
C ASP A 153 35.52 -12.29 15.48
N GLU A 154 35.67 -13.58 15.12
CA GLU A 154 36.89 -14.36 15.33
C GLU A 154 38.13 -13.74 14.66
N PHE A 155 37.96 -12.99 13.57
CA PHE A 155 39.07 -12.38 12.83
C PHE A 155 39.50 -11.00 13.35
N LEU A 156 38.86 -10.49 14.40
CA LEU A 156 39.27 -9.26 15.06
C LEU A 156 40.57 -9.48 15.84
N ASP A 157 41.50 -8.53 15.73
CA ASP A 157 42.66 -8.49 16.61
C ASP A 157 42.30 -7.98 18.01
N SER A 158 43.28 -8.00 18.93
CA SER A 158 43.11 -7.53 20.32
C SER A 158 42.68 -6.07 20.44
N ASP A 159 42.85 -5.27 19.38
CA ASP A 159 42.47 -3.87 19.33
C ASP A 159 41.07 -3.65 18.72
N GLY A 160 40.37 -4.74 18.33
CA GLY A 160 39.04 -4.67 17.71
C GLY A 160 39.07 -4.26 16.24
N TYR A 161 40.18 -4.50 15.53
CA TYR A 161 40.33 -4.22 14.10
C TYR A 161 40.62 -5.47 13.29
N TYR A 162 40.18 -5.49 12.03
CA TYR A 162 40.58 -6.51 11.07
C TYR A 162 41.94 -6.14 10.47
N SER A 163 42.89 -7.07 10.45
CA SER A 163 44.05 -6.93 9.58
C SER A 163 43.60 -6.88 8.11
N MET A 164 44.38 -6.27 7.22
CA MET A 164 44.04 -6.30 5.77
C MET A 164 44.00 -7.71 5.20
N GLN A 165 44.71 -8.67 5.81
CA GLN A 165 44.64 -10.08 5.43
C GLN A 165 43.32 -10.71 5.87
N ALA A 166 42.91 -10.47 7.13
CA ALA A 166 41.64 -10.92 7.68
C ALA A 166 40.45 -10.34 6.89
N ALA A 167 40.46 -9.02 6.65
CA ALA A 167 39.45 -8.36 5.84
C ALA A 167 39.38 -8.93 4.41
N ALA A 168 40.52 -9.28 3.80
CA ALA A 168 40.55 -9.90 2.49
C ALA A 168 39.93 -11.31 2.51
N ALA A 169 40.29 -12.14 3.50
CA ALA A 169 39.74 -13.48 3.64
C ALA A 169 38.21 -13.45 3.81
N VAL A 170 37.71 -12.54 4.65
CA VAL A 170 36.28 -12.33 4.88
C VAL A 170 35.54 -11.90 3.61
N LEU A 171 36.16 -11.05 2.80
CA LEU A 171 35.60 -10.55 1.55
C LEU A 171 35.83 -11.50 0.36
N GLY A 172 36.50 -12.64 0.56
CA GLY A 172 36.77 -13.62 -0.50
C GLY A 172 37.92 -13.24 -1.46
N TYR A 173 38.78 -12.31 -1.06
CA TYR A 173 39.94 -11.87 -1.86
C TYR A 173 41.26 -12.38 -1.26
N GLY A 174 42.27 -12.57 -2.10
CA GLY A 174 43.66 -12.59 -1.64
C GLY A 174 44.10 -11.19 -1.19
N GLN A 175 44.93 -11.08 -0.14
CA GLN A 175 45.35 -9.78 0.44
C GLN A 175 45.87 -8.79 -0.60
N ASN A 176 46.76 -9.22 -1.50
CA ASN A 176 47.31 -8.36 -2.56
C ASN A 176 46.26 -7.95 -3.60
N ILE A 177 45.26 -8.80 -3.84
CA ILE A 177 44.13 -8.50 -4.72
C ILE A 177 43.26 -7.43 -4.07
N LEU A 178 42.92 -7.57 -2.79
CA LEU A 178 42.16 -6.56 -2.07
C LEU A 178 42.86 -5.18 -2.11
N PHE A 179 44.17 -5.12 -1.86
CA PHE A 179 44.92 -3.86 -1.99
C PHE A 179 44.85 -3.26 -3.40
N ARG A 180 44.91 -4.10 -4.44
CA ARG A 180 44.80 -3.65 -5.83
C ARG A 180 43.41 -3.08 -6.12
N GLU A 181 42.35 -3.80 -5.76
CA GLU A 181 40.98 -3.35 -6.01
C GLU A 181 40.62 -2.12 -5.19
N CYS A 182 41.07 -2.03 -3.95
CA CYS A 182 40.92 -0.82 -3.13
C CYS A 182 41.63 0.40 -3.73
N ARG A 183 42.79 0.23 -4.38
CA ARG A 183 43.46 1.33 -5.10
C ARG A 183 42.72 1.70 -6.38
N ARG A 184 42.26 0.71 -7.15
CA ARG A 184 41.45 0.93 -8.37
C ARG A 184 40.15 1.68 -8.06
N ALA A 185 39.48 1.33 -6.96
CA ALA A 185 38.26 1.98 -6.48
C ALA A 185 38.50 3.34 -5.78
N GLY A 186 39.75 3.84 -5.76
CA GLY A 186 40.12 5.11 -5.13
C GLY A 186 39.87 5.13 -3.63
N ILE A 187 39.95 3.98 -2.96
CA ILE A 187 39.81 3.84 -1.50
C ILE A 187 41.16 4.02 -0.82
N LEU A 188 42.20 3.36 -1.37
CA LEU A 188 43.58 3.45 -0.93
C LEU A 188 44.43 4.18 -1.97
N GLN A 189 45.49 4.85 -1.48
CA GLN A 189 46.52 5.50 -2.27
C GLN A 189 47.59 4.49 -2.72
N GLY A 190 48.53 4.92 -3.56
CA GLY A 190 49.64 4.06 -4.05
C GLY A 190 50.51 3.48 -2.92
N ASN A 191 50.62 4.17 -1.80
CA ASN A 191 51.33 3.73 -0.59
C ASN A 191 50.45 2.93 0.40
N ASN A 192 49.28 2.45 -0.05
CA ASN A 192 48.31 1.67 0.74
C ASN A 192 47.67 2.42 1.92
N LEU A 193 47.83 3.74 2.01
CA LEU A 193 47.10 4.55 2.98
C LEU A 193 45.71 4.90 2.45
N PRO A 194 44.68 4.91 3.30
CA PRO A 194 43.35 5.37 2.90
C PRO A 194 43.36 6.81 2.42
N TYR A 195 42.50 7.13 1.44
CA TYR A 195 42.19 8.53 1.16
C TYR A 195 41.47 9.17 2.35
N ARG A 196 41.70 10.46 2.60
CA ARG A 196 41.13 11.21 3.73
C ARG A 196 39.61 11.03 3.88
N ARG A 197 38.88 10.97 2.76
CA ARG A 197 37.42 10.78 2.75
C ARG A 197 36.95 9.44 3.33
N TYR A 198 37.81 8.41 3.36
CA TYR A 198 37.50 7.06 3.84
C TYR A 198 38.24 6.69 5.12
N ILE A 199 39.05 7.60 5.69
CA ILE A 199 39.92 7.30 6.82
C ILE A 199 39.18 6.76 8.05
N HIS A 200 37.91 7.13 8.24
CA HIS A 200 37.05 6.69 9.34
C HIS A 200 36.66 5.20 9.28
N HIS A 201 36.92 4.51 8.17
CA HIS A 201 36.73 3.07 8.01
C HIS A 201 38.00 2.25 8.31
N PHE A 202 39.11 2.92 8.58
CA PHE A 202 40.41 2.30 8.76
C PHE A 202 41.08 2.75 10.06
N ASP A 203 42.09 2.01 10.47
CA ASP A 203 43.03 2.38 11.52
C ASP A 203 44.46 2.30 10.96
N ILE A 204 45.30 3.30 11.22
CA ILE A 204 46.65 3.36 10.67
C ILE A 204 47.63 3.18 11.83
N LYS A 205 48.27 2.02 11.90
CA LYS A 205 49.31 1.75 12.90
C LYS A 205 50.66 2.19 12.35
N MET A 206 51.38 3.00 13.12
CA MET A 206 52.75 3.39 12.82
C MET A 206 53.70 2.32 13.34
N GLY A 207 54.68 1.95 12.51
CA GLY A 207 55.77 1.08 12.86
C GLY A 207 57.09 1.63 12.37
N THR A 208 58.15 0.86 12.54
CA THR A 208 59.46 1.15 11.98
C THR A 208 60.04 -0.11 11.36
N ARG A 209 60.88 0.05 10.34
CA ARG A 209 61.65 -1.04 9.75
C ARG A 209 63.07 -0.58 9.46
N LEU A 210 64.03 -1.49 9.57
CA LEU A 210 65.38 -1.23 9.10
C LEU A 210 65.40 -1.26 7.56
N ASN A 211 66.06 -0.28 6.93
CA ASN A 211 66.34 -0.33 5.50
C ASN A 211 67.63 -1.13 5.22
N ARG A 212 67.94 -1.33 3.94
CA ARG A 212 69.12 -2.08 3.50
C ARG A 212 70.45 -1.37 3.86
N ALA A 213 70.39 -0.09 4.23
CA ALA A 213 71.51 0.73 4.65
C ALA A 213 71.65 0.80 6.19
N GLY A 214 70.81 0.08 6.95
CA GLY A 214 70.86 0.04 8.40
C GLY A 214 70.06 1.15 9.11
N GLU A 215 69.35 2.01 8.37
CA GLU A 215 68.60 3.13 8.95
C GLU A 215 67.16 2.72 9.28
N THR A 216 66.65 3.22 10.40
CA THR A 216 65.26 3.01 10.84
C THR A 216 64.31 3.93 10.07
N VAL A 217 63.45 3.36 9.25
CA VAL A 217 62.45 4.07 8.45
C VAL A 217 61.05 3.82 9.01
N PRO A 218 60.20 4.85 9.16
CA PRO A 218 58.82 4.66 9.59
C PRO A 218 58.01 3.86 8.56
N THR A 219 57.14 2.99 9.04
CA THR A 219 56.19 2.20 8.26
C THR A 219 54.78 2.48 8.72
N PHE A 220 53.81 2.27 7.82
CA PHE A 220 52.40 2.42 8.13
C PHE A 220 51.67 1.14 7.72
N THR A 221 50.87 0.63 8.64
CA THR A 221 50.03 -0.54 8.41
C THR A 221 48.57 -0.13 8.56
N THR A 222 47.84 -0.21 7.45
CA THR A 222 46.40 0.01 7.42
C THR A 222 45.67 -1.24 7.94
N LYS A 223 44.78 -1.06 8.90
CA LYS A 223 43.81 -2.04 9.40
C LYS A 223 42.40 -1.56 9.10
N VAL A 224 41.42 -2.46 9.08
CA VAL A 224 40.03 -2.19 8.72
C VAL A 224 39.17 -2.24 9.98
N ARG A 225 38.33 -1.23 10.17
CA ARG A 225 37.33 -1.22 11.25
C ARG A 225 36.16 -2.14 10.90
N PRO A 226 35.35 -2.63 11.84
CA PRO A 226 34.15 -3.39 11.53
C PRO A 226 33.24 -2.68 10.50
N SER A 227 33.03 -1.37 10.67
CA SER A 227 32.30 -0.54 9.71
C SER A 227 32.97 -0.45 8.32
N GLY A 228 34.29 -0.62 8.27
CA GLY A 228 35.07 -0.61 7.04
C GLY A 228 34.87 -1.86 6.20
N LEU A 229 34.53 -3.01 6.82
CA LEU A 229 34.32 -4.26 6.11
C LEU A 229 33.08 -4.22 5.22
N ASP A 230 31.96 -3.74 5.77
CA ASP A 230 30.71 -3.53 5.02
C ASP A 230 30.86 -2.46 3.95
N PHE A 231 31.60 -1.39 4.25
CA PHE A 231 31.93 -0.36 3.29
C PHE A 231 32.73 -0.92 2.09
N LEU A 232 33.78 -1.69 2.36
CA LEU A 232 34.59 -2.35 1.33
C LEU A 232 33.73 -3.30 0.50
N ARG A 233 32.90 -4.15 1.12
CA ARG A 233 31.99 -5.08 0.43
C ARG A 233 31.10 -4.35 -0.57
N LYS A 234 30.40 -3.31 -0.13
CA LYS A 234 29.49 -2.52 -0.98
C LYS A 234 30.23 -1.81 -2.11
N LYS A 235 31.36 -1.19 -1.79
CA LYS A 235 32.08 -0.34 -2.75
C LYS A 235 32.83 -1.16 -3.79
N LEU A 236 33.36 -2.33 -3.44
CA LEU A 236 34.01 -3.24 -4.38
C LEU A 236 32.96 -3.94 -5.28
N ALA A 237 31.82 -4.37 -4.73
CA ALA A 237 30.73 -4.90 -5.55
C ALA A 237 30.21 -3.86 -6.57
N ALA A 238 30.06 -2.60 -6.15
CA ALA A 238 29.68 -1.51 -7.06
C ALA A 238 30.76 -1.20 -8.10
N ALA A 239 32.04 -1.45 -7.82
CA ALA A 239 33.13 -1.25 -8.77
C ALA A 239 33.21 -2.39 -9.80
N GLU A 240 32.85 -3.63 -9.43
CA GLU A 240 32.78 -4.79 -10.34
C GLU A 240 31.63 -4.68 -11.34
N VAL A 241 30.47 -4.15 -10.93
CA VAL A 241 29.30 -3.95 -11.83
C VAL A 241 29.54 -2.85 -12.87
N ASN A 242 30.47 -1.93 -12.61
CA ASN A 242 30.77 -0.78 -13.48
C ASN A 242 32.11 -0.91 -14.24
N ALA A 243 32.73 -2.10 -14.23
CA ALA A 243 34.03 -2.40 -14.84
C ALA A 243 33.88 -3.25 -16.12
#